data_AF-A0A956CKG1-F1
#
_entry.id   AF-A0A956CKG1-F1
#
_cell.length_a   1.000
_cell.length_b   1.000
_cell.length_c   1.000
_cell.angle_alpha   90.00
_cell.angle_beta   90.00
_cell.angle_gamma   90.00
#
_symmetry.space_group_name_H-M   'P 1'
#
loop_
_entity.id
_entity.type
_entity.pdbx_description
1 polymer ?
#
loop_
_entity_poly.entity_id
_entity_poly.type
_entity_poly.pdbx_seq_one_letter_code
_entity_poly.pdbx_strand_id
1 'polypeptide(L)'
;MGKPTGFIELKRKKPPKRNAKERIGDYREVEATFDVAELQEQAARCMDCGIPFCHKGCPLGNHIPDWNDLVYRGHFRGALARLHATNNFPEF
;
A
#
# COMPACT_ATOMS: atom_id res chain seq x y z
N MET A 1 -2.17 -14.49 -4.58
CA MET A 1 -1.68 -13.11 -4.35
C MET A 1 -1.11 -12.99 -2.95
N GLY A 2 -0.09 -12.15 -2.75
CA GLY A 2 0.55 -11.95 -1.44
C GLY A 2 1.15 -13.25 -0.87
N LYS A 3 1.39 -13.25 0.44
CA LYS A 3 1.72 -14.47 1.19
C LYS A 3 0.44 -14.98 1.87
N PRO A 4 -0.01 -16.23 1.64
CA PRO A 4 -1.27 -16.74 2.19
C PRO A 4 -1.42 -16.58 3.71
N THR A 5 -0.33 -16.75 4.46
CA THR A 5 -0.27 -16.57 5.92
C THR A 5 0.27 -15.19 6.35
N GLY A 6 0.56 -14.30 5.40
CA GLY A 6 1.22 -13.01 5.65
C GLY A 6 0.44 -12.11 6.60
N PHE A 7 -0.90 -12.14 6.56
CA PHE A 7 -1.73 -11.38 7.50
C PHE A 7 -1.60 -11.85 8.96
N ILE A 8 -1.31 -13.15 9.17
CA ILE A 8 -1.19 -13.77 10.50
C ILE A 8 0.21 -13.52 11.06
N GLU A 9 1.25 -13.70 10.23
CA GLU A 9 2.65 -13.63 10.66
C GLU A 9 3.16 -12.20 10.79
N LEU A 10 2.75 -11.32 9.88
CA LEU A 10 3.19 -9.93 9.88
C LEU A 10 2.18 -9.10 10.66
N LYS A 11 2.65 -8.10 11.41
CA LYS A 11 1.78 -7.09 12.03
C LYS A 11 1.68 -5.86 11.14
N ARG A 12 0.53 -5.16 11.23
CA ARG A 12 0.31 -3.95 10.44
C ARG A 12 1.22 -2.87 11.00
N LYS A 13 2.07 -2.31 10.14
CA LYS A 13 2.85 -1.13 10.45
C LYS A 13 2.17 0.09 9.83
N LYS A 14 2.35 1.25 10.44
CA LYS A 14 2.00 2.55 9.85
C LYS A 14 3.29 3.21 9.38
N PRO A 15 3.26 4.04 8.33
CA PRO A 15 4.42 4.79 7.94
C PRO A 15 4.92 5.65 9.12
N PRO A 16 6.24 5.82 9.28
CA PRO A 16 6.79 6.62 10.36
C PRO A 16 6.31 8.08 10.24
N LYS A 17 6.21 8.77 11.38
CA LYS A 17 5.72 10.14 11.43
C LYS A 17 6.78 11.06 12.02
N ARG A 18 6.88 12.26 11.47
CA ARG A 18 7.72 13.32 12.03
C ARG A 18 7.27 13.68 13.44
N ASN A 19 8.23 14.04 14.30
CA ASN A 19 7.97 14.44 15.67
C ASN A 19 7.03 15.66 15.70
N ALA A 20 6.05 15.63 16.61
CA ALA A 20 5.11 16.74 16.77
C ALA A 20 5.82 18.07 17.03
N LYS A 21 6.89 18.09 17.83
CA LYS A 21 7.63 19.32 18.17
C LYS A 21 8.41 19.90 16.99
N GLU A 22 8.79 19.09 16.02
CA GLU A 22 9.51 19.54 14.82
C GLU A 22 8.53 20.08 13.78
N ARG A 23 7.40 19.39 13.58
CA ARG A 23 6.44 19.71 12.50
C ARG A 23 5.52 20.90 12.79
N ILE A 24 5.56 21.50 13.99
CA ILE A 24 4.79 22.74 14.26
C ILE A 24 5.37 23.96 13.56
N GLY A 25 6.65 23.92 13.16
CA GLY A 25 7.37 25.06 12.61
C GLY A 25 7.42 25.12 11.08
N ASP A 26 6.83 24.16 10.38
CA ASP A 26 6.84 24.10 8.93
C ASP A 26 5.58 23.44 8.35
N TYR A 27 5.45 23.48 7.03
CA TYR A 27 4.33 22.91 6.27
C TYR A 27 4.75 21.67 5.46
N ARG A 28 5.83 20.99 5.85
CA ARG A 28 6.28 19.78 5.13
C ARG A 28 5.44 18.57 5.54
N GLU A 29 5.46 17.54 4.70
CA GLU A 29 4.72 16.31 4.92
C GLU A 29 5.03 15.67 6.30
N VAL A 30 4.00 15.11 6.93
CA VAL A 30 4.08 14.59 8.30
C VAL A 30 4.40 13.09 8.32
N GLU A 31 3.83 12.35 7.39
CA GLU A 31 4.11 10.92 7.21
C GLU A 31 5.32 10.77 6.31
N ALA A 32 6.25 9.90 6.68
CA ALA A 32 7.36 9.51 5.84
C ALA A 32 6.98 8.25 5.05
N THR A 33 7.67 8.01 3.95
CA THR A 33 7.47 6.78 3.18
C THR A 33 8.07 5.58 3.91
N PHE A 34 7.49 4.40 3.69
CA PHE A 34 8.13 3.15 4.06
C PHE A 34 9.38 2.92 3.19
N ASP A 35 10.34 2.17 3.73
CA ASP A 35 11.36 1.59 2.88
C ASP A 35 10.76 0.48 1.99
N VAL A 36 11.51 0.09 0.96
CA VAL A 36 11.03 -0.89 -0.03
C VAL A 36 10.75 -2.26 0.61
N ALA A 37 11.56 -2.69 1.57
CA ALA A 37 11.39 -4.00 2.20
C ALA A 37 10.13 -4.03 3.09
N GLU A 38 9.90 -2.97 3.87
CA GLU A 38 8.69 -2.81 4.67
C GLU A 38 7.44 -2.68 3.80
N LEU A 39 7.50 -1.99 2.65
CA LEU A 39 6.40 -1.95 1.69
C LEU A 39 6.05 -3.36 1.19
N GLN A 40 7.07 -4.15 0.82
CA GLN A 40 6.87 -5.52 0.36
C GLN A 40 6.27 -6.39 1.46
N GLU A 41 6.75 -6.28 2.70
CA GLU A 41 6.16 -6.96 3.86
C GLU A 41 4.70 -6.57 4.07
N GLN A 42 4.37 -5.28 4.03
CA GLN A 42 3.00 -4.83 4.23
C GLN A 42 2.08 -5.26 3.08
N ALA A 43 2.57 -5.28 1.84
CA ALA A 43 1.82 -5.76 0.68
C ALA A 43 1.58 -7.29 0.73
N ALA A 44 2.51 -8.05 1.31
CA ALA A 44 2.39 -9.50 1.52
C ALA A 44 1.20 -9.89 2.41
N ARG A 45 0.66 -8.94 3.20
CA ARG A 45 -0.50 -9.17 4.07
C ARG A 45 -1.83 -9.34 3.32
N CYS A 46 -1.89 -9.07 2.02
CA CYS A 46 -3.10 -9.27 1.24
C CYS A 46 -3.48 -10.75 1.27
N MET A 47 -4.74 -11.05 1.66
CA MET A 47 -5.19 -12.43 1.92
C MET A 47 -5.74 -13.15 0.69
N ASP A 48 -5.77 -12.51 -0.48
CA ASP A 48 -6.38 -13.08 -1.69
C ASP A 48 -7.81 -13.61 -1.44
N CYS A 49 -8.68 -12.74 -0.91
CA CYS A 49 -9.94 -13.12 -0.24
C CYS A 49 -11.01 -13.78 -1.14
N GLY A 50 -10.75 -14.02 -2.43
CA GLY A 50 -11.71 -14.50 -3.43
C GLY A 50 -12.77 -13.45 -3.83
N ILE A 51 -13.43 -12.83 -2.85
CA ILE A 51 -14.32 -11.68 -3.03
C ILE A 51 -13.63 -10.43 -2.45
N PRO A 52 -13.00 -9.58 -3.28
CA PRO A 52 -12.24 -8.44 -2.79
C PRO A 52 -13.17 -7.29 -2.38
N PHE A 53 -13.58 -7.26 -1.11
CA PHE A 53 -14.37 -6.14 -0.56
C PHE A 53 -13.68 -4.78 -0.72
N CYS A 54 -12.34 -4.78 -0.73
CA CYS A 54 -11.55 -3.58 -1.00
C CYS A 54 -11.85 -2.94 -2.37
N HIS A 55 -12.13 -3.73 -3.42
CA HIS A 55 -12.53 -3.19 -4.72
C HIS A 55 -13.85 -2.43 -4.63
N LYS A 56 -14.85 -3.04 -3.98
CA LYS A 56 -16.19 -2.45 -3.84
C LYS A 56 -16.19 -1.23 -2.92
N GLY A 57 -15.30 -1.22 -1.92
CA GLY A 57 -15.15 -0.09 -1.01
C GLY A 57 -14.43 1.10 -1.64
N CYS A 58 -13.70 0.90 -2.73
CA CYS A 58 -13.08 1.98 -3.48
C CYS A 58 -14.06 2.55 -4.52
N PRO A 59 -14.39 3.85 -4.49
CA PRO A 59 -15.34 4.44 -5.44
C PRO A 59 -14.82 4.42 -6.89
N LEU A 60 -13.50 4.35 -7.08
CA LEU A 60 -12.87 4.23 -8.40
C LEU A 60 -12.85 2.79 -8.92
N GLY A 61 -13.28 1.82 -8.10
CA GLY A 61 -13.21 0.40 -8.48
C GLY A 61 -11.79 -0.12 -8.62
N ASN A 62 -10.84 0.47 -7.89
CA ASN A 62 -9.43 0.15 -8.05
C ASN A 62 -9.13 -1.33 -7.74
N HIS A 63 -8.16 -1.89 -8.48
CA HIS A 63 -7.79 -3.30 -8.41
C HIS A 63 -6.70 -3.61 -7.37
N ILE A 64 -7.03 -3.37 -6.10
CA ILE A 64 -6.09 -3.31 -4.96
C ILE A 64 -5.22 -4.57 -4.76
N PRO A 65 -5.77 -5.80 -4.79
CA PRO A 65 -4.99 -7.03 -4.63
C PRO A 65 -3.92 -7.21 -5.72
N ASP A 66 -4.19 -6.78 -6.96
CA ASP A 66 -3.30 -6.98 -8.09
C ASP A 66 -1.99 -6.19 -7.90
N TRP A 67 -2.07 -4.90 -7.61
CA TRP A 67 -0.86 -4.11 -7.38
C TRP A 67 -0.18 -4.46 -6.05
N ASN A 68 -0.92 -4.93 -5.03
CA ASN A 68 -0.30 -5.43 -3.80
C ASN A 68 0.54 -6.68 -4.06
N ASP A 69 0.06 -7.62 -4.88
CA ASP A 69 0.85 -8.79 -5.27
C ASP A 69 2.09 -8.38 -6.07
N LEU A 70 1.95 -7.42 -6.99
CA LEU A 70 3.07 -6.89 -7.76
C LEU A 70 4.10 -6.18 -6.88
N VAL A 71 3.67 -5.37 -5.91
CA VAL A 71 4.56 -4.74 -4.92
C VAL A 71 5.28 -5.82 -4.12
N TYR A 72 4.56 -6.79 -3.55
CA TYR A 72 5.14 -7.90 -2.79
C TYR A 72 6.25 -8.63 -3.57
N ARG A 73 6.08 -8.83 -4.88
CA ARG A 73 7.07 -9.46 -5.77
C ARG A 73 8.17 -8.51 -6.25
N GLY A 74 8.12 -7.22 -5.93
CA GLY A 74 9.09 -6.21 -6.36
C GLY A 74 8.87 -5.68 -7.79
N HIS A 75 7.71 -5.94 -8.39
CA HIS A 75 7.36 -5.47 -9.73
C HIS A 75 6.70 -4.08 -9.71
N PHE A 76 7.41 -3.08 -9.20
CA PHE A 76 6.88 -1.72 -8.96
C PHE A 76 6.32 -1.03 -10.20
N ARG A 77 6.97 -1.16 -11.37
CA ARG A 77 6.44 -0.57 -12.61
C ARG A 77 5.10 -1.18 -13.03
N GLY A 78 4.95 -2.50 -12.86
CA GLY A 78 3.69 -3.18 -13.11
C GLY A 78 2.61 -2.77 -12.12
N ALA A 79 2.97 -2.66 -10.83
CA ALA A 79 2.07 -2.19 -9.79
C ALA A 79 1.53 -0.78 -10.11
N LEU A 80 2.42 0.13 -10.53
CA LEU A 80 2.07 1.48 -10.91
C LEU A 80 1.15 1.51 -12.14
N ALA A 81 1.47 0.75 -13.19
CA ALA A 81 0.62 0.64 -14.38
C ALA A 81 -0.79 0.12 -14.01
N ARG A 82 -0.86 -0.85 -13.09
CA ARG A 82 -2.14 -1.41 -12.62
C ARG A 82 -2.97 -0.39 -11.85
N LEU A 83 -2.33 0.40 -11.00
CA LEU A 83 -2.95 1.45 -10.21
C LEU A 83 -3.47 2.59 -11.11
N HIS A 84 -2.69 2.98 -12.11
CA HIS A 84 -3.10 4.00 -13.09
C HIS A 84 -4.21 3.56 -14.04
N ALA A 85 -4.47 2.26 -14.17
CA ALA A 85 -5.55 1.78 -15.02
C ALA A 85 -6.94 2.28 -14.59
N THR A 86 -7.09 2.67 -13.31
CA THR A 86 -8.35 3.14 -12.72
C THR A 86 -8.22 4.47 -11.97
N ASN A 87 -7.01 4.93 -11.66
CA ASN A 87 -6.78 6.21 -10.99
C ASN A 87 -5.76 7.08 -11.74
N ASN A 88 -6.19 8.27 -12.18
CA ASN A 88 -5.32 9.22 -12.88
C ASN A 88 -4.32 9.92 -11.95
N PHE A 89 -4.61 10.00 -10.64
CA PHE A 89 -3.80 10.68 -9.63
C PHE A 89 -3.66 9.79 -8.38
N PRO A 90 -2.93 8.66 -8.46
CA PRO A 90 -2.79 7.72 -7.36
C PRO A 90 -2.04 8.24 -6.13
N GLU A 91 -1.29 9.33 -6.29
CA GLU A 91 -0.50 9.99 -5.26
C GLU A 91 -1.23 11.16 -4.57
N PHE A 92 -2.43 11.54 -5.04
CA PHE A 92 -3.22 12.68 -4.54
C PHE A 92 -4.61 12.29 -4.02
#